data_AF-A0A132UA48-F1
#
_entry.id   AF-A0A132UA48-F1
#
_cell.length_a   1.000
_cell.length_b   1.000
_cell.length_c   1.000
_cell.angle_alpha   90.00
_cell.angle_beta   90.00
_cell.angle_gamma   90.00
#
_symmetry.space_group_name_H-M   'P 1'
#
loop_
_entity.id
_entity.type
_entity.pdbx_description
1 polymer ?
#
loop_
_entity_poly.entity_id
_entity_poly.type
_entity_poly.pdbx_seq_one_letter_code
_entity_poly.pdbx_strand_id
1 'polypeptide(L)'
;MRLFAGIDSDTTQGSVLFNHVLLFLGMSFVVMPAQTAGLNQLPRHLVPHGTAIYNTLQQVAGGIGIALFVGIMSSGANRYLHHSLNPTAVHEKTQSMISGLQTVFWIEFVEKGKLIR
;
A
#
# COMPACT_ATOMS: atom_id res chain seq x y z
N MET A 1 1.68 8.26 21.89
CA MET A 1 0.58 7.54 21.21
C MET A 1 -0.79 8.10 21.59
N ARG A 2 -1.00 9.42 21.44
CA ARG A 2 -2.30 10.09 21.68
C ARG A 2 -2.71 11.02 20.52
N LEU A 3 -1.89 11.12 19.47
CA LEU A 3 -2.11 12.02 18.32
C LEU A 3 -3.27 11.57 17.41
N PHE A 4 -3.62 10.28 17.42
CA PHE A 4 -4.72 9.72 16.61
C PHE A 4 -5.99 9.40 17.43
N ALA A 5 -5.95 9.53 18.76
CA ALA A 5 -7.01 9.02 19.64
C ALA A 5 -8.24 9.94 19.81
N GLY A 6 -8.37 10.99 18.98
CA GLY A 6 -9.40 12.03 19.13
C GLY A 6 -9.95 12.56 17.80
N ILE A 7 -9.93 11.74 16.75
CA ILE A 7 -10.49 12.12 15.44
C ILE A 7 -11.99 11.86 15.47
N ASP A 8 -12.76 12.91 15.72
CA ASP A 8 -14.24 12.91 15.64
C ASP A 8 -14.72 13.52 14.30
N SER A 9 -16.00 13.39 13.99
CA SER A 9 -16.64 13.80 12.73
C SER A 9 -16.63 15.32 12.48
N ASP A 10 -16.20 16.11 13.49
CA ASP A 10 -16.01 17.57 13.43
C ASP A 10 -14.57 18.01 13.06
N THR A 11 -13.69 17.04 12.81
CA THR A 11 -12.26 17.29 12.56
C THR A 11 -12.06 18.01 11.22
N THR A 12 -11.63 19.27 11.26
CA THR A 12 -11.32 20.07 10.06
C THR A 12 -10.27 19.35 9.20
N GLN A 13 -10.50 19.26 7.89
CA GLN A 13 -9.60 18.63 6.89
C GLN A 13 -8.11 19.03 7.07
N GLY A 14 -7.86 20.26 7.52
CA GLY A 14 -6.52 20.78 7.82
C GLY A 14 -5.77 20.02 8.93
N SER A 15 -6.46 19.52 9.96
CA SER A 15 -5.81 18.79 11.06
C SER A 15 -5.44 17.35 10.68
N VAL A 16 -6.25 16.69 9.85
CA VAL A 16 -5.90 15.38 9.25
C VAL A 16 -4.66 15.54 8.39
N LEU A 17 -4.63 16.54 7.51
CA LEU A 17 -3.47 16.84 6.67
C LEU A 17 -2.22 17.15 7.51
N PHE A 18 -2.37 17.97 8.56
CA PHE A 18 -1.27 18.30 9.47
C PHE A 18 -0.67 17.06 10.14
N ASN A 19 -1.51 16.18 10.68
CA ASN A 19 -1.05 14.95 11.32
C ASN A 19 -0.43 13.97 10.30
N HIS A 20 -0.96 13.91 9.08
CA HIS A 20 -0.39 13.11 8.00
C HIS A 20 1.01 13.62 7.60
N VAL A 21 1.16 14.93 7.44
CA VAL A 21 2.45 15.58 7.14
C VAL A 21 3.44 15.32 8.27
N LEU A 22 3.01 15.46 9.53
CA LEU A 22 3.84 15.19 10.71
C LEU A 22 4.31 13.72 10.76
N LEU A 23 3.43 12.78 10.44
CA LEU A 23 3.74 11.35 10.38
C LEU A 23 4.76 11.04 9.28
N PHE A 24 4.56 11.58 8.07
CA PHE A 24 5.51 11.42 6.97
C PHE A 24 6.88 12.06 7.28
N LEU A 25 6.89 13.25 7.88
CA LEU A 25 8.11 13.89 8.38
C LEU A 25 8.86 12.99 9.37
N GLY A 26 8.14 12.44 10.36
CA GLY A 26 8.72 11.51 11.33
C GLY A 26 9.30 10.25 10.68
N MET A 27 8.57 9.65 9.73
CA MET A 27 9.08 8.50 8.99
C MET A 27 10.33 8.83 8.17
N SER A 28 10.36 9.96 7.45
CA SER A 28 11.54 10.38 6.69
C SER A 28 12.77 10.57 7.56
N PHE A 29 12.59 11.17 8.74
CA PHE A 29 13.68 11.36 9.71
C PHE A 29 14.18 10.05 10.34
N VAL A 30 13.44 8.95 10.28
CA VAL A 30 13.87 7.65 10.80
C VAL A 30 14.46 6.77 9.70
N VAL A 31 13.81 6.71 8.55
CA VAL A 31 14.13 5.75 7.48
C VAL A 31 15.51 5.99 6.86
N MET A 32 15.87 7.26 6.61
CA MET A 32 17.17 7.61 6.03
C MET A 32 18.34 7.32 6.99
N PRO A 33 18.37 7.81 8.24
CA PRO A 33 19.47 7.50 9.14
C PRO A 33 19.50 6.02 9.53
N ALA A 34 18.37 5.32 9.59
CA ALA A 34 18.37 3.87 9.81
C ALA A 34 19.05 3.11 8.65
N GLN A 35 18.78 3.48 7.40
CA GLN A 35 19.48 2.94 6.24
C GLN A 35 20.98 3.25 6.29
N THR A 36 21.34 4.51 6.54
CA THR A 36 22.75 4.92 6.58
C THR A 36 23.51 4.27 7.73
N ALA A 37 22.94 4.22 8.94
CA ALA A 37 23.53 3.56 10.09
C ALA A 37 23.67 2.04 9.89
N GLY A 38 22.68 1.40 9.26
CA GLY A 38 22.73 -0.02 8.91
C GLY A 38 23.87 -0.35 7.94
N LEU A 39 24.09 0.48 6.92
CA LEU A 39 25.21 0.31 5.99
C LEU A 39 26.58 0.71 6.59
N ASN A 40 26.62 1.71 7.48
CA ASN A 40 27.85 2.16 8.11
C ASN A 40 28.39 1.19 9.18
N GLN A 41 27.58 0.23 9.60
CA GLN A 41 28.01 -0.89 10.45
C GLN A 41 28.71 -2.02 9.65
N LEU A 42 28.68 -1.97 8.31
CA LEU A 42 29.39 -2.94 7.48
C LEU A 42 30.83 -2.46 7.18
N PRO A 43 31.82 -3.37 7.12
CA PRO A 43 33.13 -3.08 6.56
C PRO A 43 33.01 -2.41 5.19
N ARG A 44 33.84 -1.39 4.88
CA ARG A 44 33.74 -0.58 3.64
C ARG A 44 33.66 -1.38 2.33
N HIS A 45 34.21 -2.60 2.30
CA HIS A 45 34.14 -3.49 1.14
C HIS A 45 32.79 -4.21 0.97
N LEU A 46 31.97 -4.29 2.02
CA LEU A 46 30.65 -4.93 2.00
C LEU A 46 29.49 -3.93 1.84
N VAL A 47 29.74 -2.62 1.96
CA VAL A 47 28.72 -1.57 1.74
C VAL A 47 28.03 -1.70 0.36
N PRO A 48 28.75 -1.98 -0.75
CA PRO A 48 28.11 -2.22 -2.05
C PRO A 48 27.18 -3.43 -2.05
N HIS A 49 27.55 -4.52 -1.36
CA HIS A 49 26.72 -5.72 -1.23
C HIS A 49 25.50 -5.47 -0.34
N GLY A 50 25.67 -4.76 0.78
CA GLY A 50 24.57 -4.37 1.66
C GLY A 50 23.56 -3.46 0.96
N THR A 51 24.04 -2.52 0.13
CA THR A 51 23.16 -1.65 -0.67
C THR A 51 22.40 -2.46 -1.73
N ALA A 52 23.05 -3.43 -2.37
CA ALA A 52 22.39 -4.33 -3.33
C ALA A 52 21.29 -5.16 -2.65
N ILE A 53 21.55 -5.74 -1.47
CA ILE A 53 20.55 -6.48 -0.68
C ILE A 53 19.39 -5.57 -0.26
N TYR A 54 19.68 -4.34 0.15
CA TYR A 54 18.64 -3.39 0.51
C TYR A 54 17.71 -3.07 -0.67
N ASN A 55 18.28 -2.83 -1.85
CA ASN A 55 17.51 -2.60 -3.07
C ASN A 55 16.69 -3.83 -3.49
N THR A 56 17.26 -5.04 -3.39
CA THR A 56 16.48 -6.26 -3.69
C THR A 56 15.37 -6.47 -2.68
N LEU A 57 15.60 -6.20 -1.40
CA LEU A 57 14.58 -6.29 -0.36
C LEU A 57 13.44 -5.31 -0.61
N GLN A 58 13.75 -4.06 -0.99
CA GLN A 58 12.73 -3.08 -1.38
C GLN A 58 11.93 -3.54 -2.60
N GLN A 59 12.59 -4.08 -3.63
CA GLN A 59 11.94 -4.58 -4.84
C GLN A 59 11.03 -5.79 -4.54
N VAL A 60 11.49 -6.73 -3.72
CA VAL A 60 10.70 -7.90 -3.30
C VAL A 60 9.49 -7.44 -2.49
N ALA A 61 9.66 -6.54 -1.52
CA ALA A 61 8.56 -6.00 -0.74
C ALA A 61 7.53 -5.26 -1.63
N GLY A 62 7.99 -4.45 -2.59
CA GLY A 62 7.13 -3.79 -3.57
C GLY A 62 6.40 -4.77 -4.49
N GLY A 63 7.10 -5.80 -4.96
CA GLY A 63 6.55 -6.86 -5.81
C GLY A 63 5.48 -7.70 -5.11
N ILE A 64 5.68 -8.03 -3.82
CA ILE A 64 4.67 -8.72 -3.01
C ILE A 64 3.38 -7.90 -2.93
N GLY A 65 3.48 -6.59 -2.74
CA GLY A 65 2.33 -5.70 -2.75
C GLY A 65 1.54 -5.82 -4.06
N ILE A 66 2.21 -5.66 -5.19
CA ILE A 66 1.58 -5.77 -6.52
C ILE A 66 0.96 -7.16 -6.74
N ALA A 67 1.62 -8.23 -6.32
CA ALA A 67 1.09 -9.59 -6.45
C ALA A 67 -0.21 -9.78 -5.65
N LEU A 68 -0.26 -9.27 -4.42
CA LEU A 68 -1.48 -9.27 -3.60
C LEU A 68 -2.60 -8.45 -4.25
N PHE A 69 -2.26 -7.27 -4.78
CA PHE A 69 -3.18 -6.41 -5.52
C PHE A 69 -3.83 -7.13 -6.71
N VAL A 70 -3.02 -7.76 -7.55
CA VAL A 70 -3.49 -8.52 -8.72
C VAL A 70 -4.32 -9.72 -8.29
N GLY A 71 -3.94 -10.40 -7.21
CA GLY A 71 -4.72 -11.51 -6.65
C GLY A 71 -6.13 -11.11 -6.23
N ILE A 72 -6.26 -9.99 -5.51
CA ILE A 72 -7.55 -9.44 -5.09
C ILE A 72 -8.38 -8.98 -6.29
N MET A 73 -7.76 -8.28 -7.25
CA MET A 73 -8.40 -7.86 -8.49
C MET A 73 -8.96 -9.06 -9.26
N SER A 74 -8.15 -10.11 -9.43
CA SER A 74 -8.54 -11.34 -10.12
C SER A 74 -9.69 -12.05 -9.41
N SER A 75 -9.65 -12.10 -8.07
CA SER A 75 -10.73 -12.65 -7.25
C SER A 75 -12.05 -11.87 -7.44
N GLY A 76 -11.99 -10.53 -7.43
CA GLY A 76 -13.15 -9.67 -7.65
C GLY A 76 -13.73 -9.79 -9.07
N ALA A 77 -12.88 -9.89 -10.08
CA ALA A 77 -13.29 -10.13 -11.46
C ALA A 77 -13.96 -11.51 -11.62
N ASN A 78 -13.38 -12.55 -11.05
CA ASN A 78 -13.95 -13.90 -11.09
C ASN A 78 -15.32 -13.96 -10.39
N ARG A 79 -15.46 -13.28 -9.24
CA ARG A 79 -16.74 -13.19 -8.51
C ARG A 79 -17.86 -12.56 -9.35
N TYR A 80 -17.54 -11.56 -10.18
CA TYR A 80 -18.51 -10.95 -11.09
C TYR A 80 -18.95 -11.92 -12.19
N LEU A 81 -18.01 -12.66 -12.80
CA LEU A 81 -18.33 -13.68 -13.82
C LEU A 81 -19.25 -14.77 -13.29
N HIS A 82 -19.07 -15.19 -12.03
CA HIS A 82 -19.92 -16.22 -11.41
C HIS A 82 -21.38 -15.78 -11.21
N HIS A 83 -21.67 -14.48 -11.22
CA HIS A 83 -23.02 -13.94 -11.11
C HIS A 83 -23.60 -13.53 -12.48
N SER A 84 -22.79 -13.57 -13.54
CA SER A 84 -23.20 -13.18 -14.89
C SER A 84 -23.90 -14.33 -15.60
N LEU A 85 -25.00 -14.01 -16.28
CA LEU A 85 -25.82 -14.98 -17.03
C LEU A 85 -25.14 -15.44 -18.33
N ASN A 86 -24.09 -14.74 -18.82
CA ASN A 86 -23.36 -15.06 -20.06
C ASN A 86 -21.84 -14.74 -19.96
N PRO A 87 -21.04 -15.61 -19.31
CA PRO A 87 -19.64 -15.33 -18.98
C PRO A 87 -18.66 -15.28 -20.17
N THR A 88 -19.10 -15.63 -21.39
CA THR A 88 -18.27 -15.61 -22.61
C THR A 88 -18.43 -14.33 -23.44
N ALA A 89 -19.40 -13.47 -23.12
CA ALA A 89 -19.60 -12.21 -23.83
C ALA A 89 -18.44 -11.25 -23.56
N VAL A 90 -17.87 -10.67 -24.62
CA VAL A 90 -16.73 -9.73 -24.53
C VAL A 90 -17.07 -8.54 -23.62
N HIS A 91 -18.32 -8.08 -23.63
CA HIS A 91 -18.80 -6.98 -22.79
C HIS A 91 -18.75 -7.31 -21.29
N GLU A 92 -19.20 -8.50 -20.89
CA GLU A 92 -19.19 -8.98 -19.50
C GLU A 92 -17.75 -9.19 -18.99
N LYS A 93 -16.84 -9.64 -19.87
CA LYS A 93 -15.42 -9.78 -19.54
C LYS A 93 -14.77 -8.42 -19.25
N THR A 94 -15.07 -7.40 -20.04
CA THR A 94 -14.59 -6.03 -19.76
C THR A 94 -15.17 -5.48 -18.46
N GLN A 95 -16.47 -5.69 -18.20
CA GLN A 95 -17.10 -5.26 -16.95
C GLN A 95 -16.53 -5.95 -15.72
N SER A 96 -16.13 -7.21 -15.84
CA SER A 96 -15.49 -7.94 -14.74
C SER A 96 -14.11 -7.39 -14.34
N MET A 97 -13.36 -6.85 -15.30
CA MET A 97 -12.08 -6.20 -15.01
C MET A 97 -12.32 -4.90 -14.23
N ILE A 98 -13.37 -4.17 -14.59
CA ILE A 98 -13.79 -2.94 -13.90
C ILE A 98 -14.25 -3.28 -12.46
N SER A 99 -15.04 -4.33 -12.27
CA SER A 99 -15.49 -4.74 -10.93
C SER A 99 -14.34 -5.25 -10.05
N GLY A 100 -13.38 -5.97 -10.64
CA GLY A 100 -12.15 -6.39 -9.97
C GLY A 100 -11.32 -5.21 -9.50
N LEU A 101 -11.10 -4.23 -10.38
CA LEU A 101 -10.38 -3.00 -10.06
C LEU A 101 -11.10 -2.17 -8.97
N GLN A 102 -12.43 -2.04 -9.07
CA GLN A 102 -13.23 -1.33 -8.06
C GLN A 102 -13.16 -2.03 -6.69
N THR A 103 -13.15 -3.36 -6.64
CA THR A 103 -13.03 -4.13 -5.40
C THR A 103 -11.71 -3.83 -4.70
N VAL A 104 -10.62 -3.77 -5.46
CA VAL A 104 -9.29 -3.40 -4.96
C VAL A 104 -9.31 -1.99 -4.37
N PHE A 105 -9.80 -1.00 -5.11
CA PHE A 105 -9.85 0.38 -4.62
C PHE A 105 -10.67 0.54 -3.34
N TRP A 106 -11.79 -0.18 -3.22
CA TRP A 106 -12.57 -0.16 -2.00
C TRP A 106 -11.81 -0.78 -0.83
N ILE A 107 -11.13 -1.90 -1.04
CA ILE A 107 -10.32 -2.52 0.02
C ILE A 107 -9.20 -1.56 0.47
N GLU A 108 -8.48 -0.95 -0.47
CA GLU A 108 -7.46 0.07 -0.13
C GLU A 108 -8.06 1.24 0.65
N PHE A 109 -9.21 1.75 0.22
CA PHE A 109 -9.86 2.88 0.87
C PHE A 109 -10.37 2.53 2.28
N VAL A 110 -10.96 1.35 2.48
CA VAL A 110 -11.38 0.88 3.81
C VAL A 110 -10.17 0.68 4.72
N GLU A 111 -9.12 0.05 4.22
CA GLU A 111 -7.91 -0.20 5.00
C GLU A 111 -7.25 1.11 5.43
N LYS A 112 -7.10 2.06 4.48
CA LYS A 112 -6.60 3.40 4.79
C LYS A 112 -7.53 4.16 5.72
N GLY A 113 -8.85 4.05 5.56
CA GLY A 113 -9.84 4.69 6.44
C GLY A 113 -9.83 4.13 7.87
N LYS A 114 -9.47 2.86 8.05
CA LYS A 114 -9.35 2.21 9.35
C LYS A 114 -8.05 2.56 10.09
N LEU A 115 -7.00 2.92 9.36
CA LEU A 115 -5.73 3.40 9.93
C LEU A 115 -5.77 4.87 10.38
N ILE A 116 -6.82 5.61 10.02
CA ILE A 116 -7.01 7.03 10.33
C ILE A 116 -8.10 7.23 11.42
N ARG A 117 -8.66 6.15 11.99
CA ARG A 117 -9.55 6.18 13.16
C ARG A 117 -8.86 5.67 14.42
#